data_AF-A0A7K3BLU6-F1
#
_entry.id   AF-A0A7K3BLU6-F1
#
_cell.length_a   1.000
_cell.length_b   1.000
_cell.length_c   1.000
_cell.angle_alpha   90.00
_cell.angle_beta   90.00
_cell.angle_gamma   90.00
#
_symmetry.space_group_name_H-M   'P 1'
#
loop_
_entity.id
_entity.type
_entity.pdbx_description
1 polymer ?
#
loop_
_entity_poly.entity_id
_entity_poly.type
_entity_poly.pdbx_seq_one_letter_code
_entity_poly.pdbx_strand_id
1 'polypeptide(L)'
;MGEVRRRCDGLVAVAESVPYIVMGTVGRRLMDRFASLRALAAVDASRIVFVALLPVAWAVFGLPGMLVLAVAVGAAGAVFDPNLGALVPDLVRPSEVQAVYGLLDLAGRVARIAGPGTAGVLLAVMPQSAMFWLDAATFAV
;
A
#
# COMPACT_ATOMS: atom_id res chain seq x y z
N MET A 1 26.47 -4.53 12.67
CA MET A 1 25.30 -3.66 12.35
C MET A 1 24.52 -4.08 11.10
N GLY A 2 25.12 -4.73 10.09
CA GLY A 2 24.41 -5.14 8.86
C GLY A 2 23.37 -6.27 9.00
N GLU A 3 23.56 -7.22 9.93
CA GLU A 3 22.61 -8.32 10.16
C GLU A 3 21.31 -7.87 10.84
N VAL A 4 21.38 -6.92 11.78
CA VAL A 4 20.20 -6.40 12.49
C VAL A 4 19.31 -5.61 11.54
N ARG A 5 19.89 -4.82 10.64
CA ARG A 5 19.15 -4.05 9.64
C ARG A 5 18.39 -4.95 8.66
N ARG A 6 19.04 -6.00 8.14
CA ARG A 6 18.39 -7.00 7.26
C ARG A 6 17.24 -7.74 7.93
N ARG A 7 17.32 -8.00 9.23
CA ARG A 7 16.24 -8.65 9.99
C ARG A 7 15.01 -7.74 10.13
N CYS A 8 15.22 -6.44 10.33
CA CYS A 8 14.12 -5.47 10.37
C CYS A 8 13.43 -5.34 9.01
N ASP A 9 14.21 -5.28 7.91
CA ASP A 9 13.66 -5.18 6.56
C ASP A 9 12.78 -6.39 6.20
N GLY A 10 13.22 -7.60 6.57
CA GLY A 10 12.43 -8.82 6.37
C GLY A 10 11.14 -8.88 7.19
N LEU A 11 11.15 -8.35 8.42
CA LEU A 11 9.96 -8.29 9.27
C LEU A 11 8.90 -7.35 8.71
N VAL A 12 9.31 -6.21 8.14
CA VAL A 12 8.39 -5.26 7.48
C VAL A 12 7.75 -5.92 6.27
N ALA A 13 8.53 -6.55 5.39
CA ALA A 13 7.99 -7.23 4.21
C ALA A 13 7.02 -8.37 4.55
N VAL A 14 7.32 -9.16 5.60
CA VAL A 14 6.40 -10.19 6.10
C VAL A 14 5.14 -9.55 6.68
N ALA A 15 5.28 -8.50 7.47
CA ALA A 15 4.16 -7.77 8.06
C ALA A 15 3.23 -7.17 6.99
N GLU A 16 3.78 -6.68 5.88
CA GLU A 16 3.00 -6.20 4.72
C GLU A 16 2.31 -7.33 3.95
N SER A 17 2.86 -8.54 3.95
CA SER A 17 2.32 -9.67 3.19
C SER A 17 1.21 -10.43 3.94
N VAL A 18 1.25 -10.44 5.28
CA VAL A 18 0.26 -11.12 6.12
C VAL A 18 -1.18 -10.72 5.80
N PRO A 19 -1.52 -9.42 5.63
CA PRO A 19 -2.88 -9.04 5.33
C PRO A 19 -3.39 -9.57 4.00
N TYR A 20 -2.55 -9.69 2.97
CA TYR A 20 -2.92 -10.29 1.69
C TYR A 20 -3.28 -11.77 1.85
N ILE A 21 -2.51 -12.51 2.67
CA ILE A 21 -2.78 -13.92 2.97
C ILE A 21 -4.10 -14.04 3.74
N VAL A 22 -4.30 -13.21 4.77
CA VAL A 22 -5.53 -13.22 5.56
C VAL A 22 -6.73 -12.86 4.68
N MET A 23 -6.66 -11.81 3.87
CA MET A 23 -7.79 -11.41 3.02
C MET A 23 -8.10 -12.40 1.91
N GLY A 24 -7.10 -13.17 1.43
CA GLY A 24 -7.36 -14.34 0.58
C GLY A 24 -8.21 -15.42 1.25
N THR A 25 -8.23 -15.49 2.59
CA THR A 25 -9.02 -16.48 3.36
C THR A 25 -10.37 -15.95 3.85
N VAL A 26 -10.54 -14.63 3.98
CA VAL A 26 -11.72 -13.99 4.60
C VAL A 26 -13.02 -14.11 3.78
N GLY A 27 -12.93 -14.63 2.55
CA GLY A 27 -14.09 -15.04 1.76
C GLY A 27 -14.85 -13.89 1.09
N ARG A 28 -15.64 -14.22 0.05
CA ARG A 28 -16.35 -13.25 -0.81
C ARG A 28 -17.20 -12.23 -0.05
N ARG A 29 -17.86 -12.64 1.03
CA ARG A 29 -18.86 -11.80 1.74
C ARG A 29 -18.30 -10.51 2.34
N LEU A 30 -17.05 -10.50 2.81
CA LEU A 30 -16.43 -9.25 3.27
C LEU A 30 -15.99 -8.40 2.08
N MET A 31 -15.45 -9.03 1.03
CA MET A 31 -14.98 -8.36 -0.18
C MET A 31 -16.12 -7.67 -0.93
N ASP A 32 -17.30 -8.29 -0.98
CA ASP A 32 -18.50 -7.73 -1.60
C ASP A 32 -18.92 -6.39 -0.97
N ARG A 33 -18.57 -6.13 0.31
CA ARG A 33 -18.82 -4.83 0.96
C ARG A 33 -17.97 -3.69 0.39
N PHE A 34 -16.87 -4.01 -0.27
CA PHE A 34 -15.92 -3.07 -0.86
C PHE A 34 -15.96 -3.06 -2.39
N ALA A 35 -16.96 -3.69 -3.01
CA ALA A 35 -17.15 -3.75 -4.46
C ALA A 35 -17.78 -2.46 -5.05
N SER A 36 -17.34 -1.28 -4.61
CA SER A 36 -17.76 -0.01 -5.20
C SER A 36 -16.66 1.03 -5.13
N LEU A 37 -16.60 1.95 -6.10
CA LEU A 37 -15.62 3.05 -6.11
C LEU A 37 -15.69 3.90 -4.84
N ARG A 38 -16.88 4.11 -4.27
CA ARG A 38 -17.04 4.88 -3.02
C ARG A 38 -16.44 4.15 -1.82
N ALA A 39 -16.63 2.84 -1.73
CA ALA A 39 -16.04 2.04 -0.67
C ALA A 39 -14.52 1.98 -0.80
N LEU A 40 -14.01 1.84 -2.02
CA LEU A 40 -12.57 1.88 -2.29
C LEU A 40 -11.95 3.24 -2.01
N ALA A 41 -12.62 4.34 -2.35
CA ALA A 41 -12.17 5.68 -1.97
C ALA A 41 -12.08 5.85 -0.44
N ALA A 42 -12.99 5.25 0.33
CA ALA A 42 -12.90 5.26 1.79
C ALA A 42 -11.72 4.42 2.32
N VAL A 43 -11.44 3.27 1.69
CA VAL A 43 -10.26 2.45 2.01
C VAL A 43 -8.98 3.23 1.70
N ASP A 44 -8.91 3.89 0.56
CA ASP A 44 -7.73 4.66 0.16
C ASP A 44 -7.53 5.89 1.05
N ALA A 45 -8.61 6.58 1.42
CA ALA A 45 -8.56 7.65 2.41
C ALA A 45 -8.01 7.18 3.77
N SER A 46 -8.31 5.94 4.18
CA SER A 46 -7.72 5.38 5.41
C SER A 46 -6.21 5.17 5.30
N ARG A 47 -5.71 4.83 4.10
CA ARG A 47 -4.26 4.71 3.84
C ARG A 47 -3.56 6.04 3.96
N ILE A 48 -4.15 7.13 3.44
CA ILE A 48 -3.63 8.50 3.64
C ILE A 48 -3.38 8.76 5.12
N VAL A 49 -4.37 8.43 5.97
CA VAL A 49 -4.28 8.63 7.42
C VAL A 49 -3.17 7.76 8.03
N PHE A 50 -3.11 6.47 7.68
CA PHE A 50 -2.09 5.57 8.22
C PHE A 50 -0.66 6.01 7.84
N VAL A 51 -0.45 6.39 6.58
CA VAL A 51 0.85 6.86 6.08
C VAL A 51 1.24 8.19 6.73
N ALA A 52 0.31 9.14 6.84
CA ALA A 52 0.55 10.41 7.52
C ALA A 52 0.88 10.25 9.01
N LEU A 53 0.42 9.15 9.64
CA LEU A 53 0.73 8.83 11.04
C LEU A 53 2.07 8.10 11.21
N LEU A 54 2.73 7.59 10.16
CA LEU A 54 4.01 6.88 10.26
C LEU A 54 5.11 7.68 10.97
N PRO A 55 5.34 8.99 10.68
CA PRO A 55 6.33 9.78 11.41
C PRO A 55 6.04 9.89 12.90
N VAL A 56 4.75 10.05 13.26
CA VAL A 56 4.30 10.19 14.64
C VAL A 56 4.46 8.86 15.37
N ALA A 57 4.07 7.75 14.75
CA ALA A 57 4.23 6.42 15.32
C ALA A 57 5.69 6.06 15.55
N TRP A 58 6.58 6.44 14.62
CA TRP A 58 8.02 6.29 14.80
C TRP A 58 8.54 7.13 15.98
N ALA A 59 8.14 8.40 16.06
CA ALA A 59 8.60 9.30 17.12
C ALA A 59 8.15 8.88 18.52
N VAL A 60 6.93 8.34 18.66
CA VAL A 60 6.35 8.00 19.97
C VAL A 60 6.62 6.54 20.36
N PHE A 61 6.54 5.61 19.41
CA PHE A 61 6.56 4.17 19.69
C PHE A 61 7.71 3.42 19.00
N GLY A 62 8.53 4.09 18.19
CA GLY A 62 9.65 3.48 17.48
C GLY A 62 9.23 2.41 16.46
N LEU A 63 10.05 1.37 16.31
CA LEU A 63 9.84 0.28 15.36
C LEU A 63 8.49 -0.44 15.52
N PRO A 64 8.02 -0.81 16.74
CA PRO A 64 6.72 -1.45 16.93
C PRO A 64 5.54 -0.63 16.37
N GLY A 65 5.50 0.68 16.62
CA GLY A 65 4.42 1.54 16.11
C GLY A 65 4.42 1.62 14.59
N MET A 66 5.62 1.69 13.99
CA MET A 66 5.78 1.69 12.54
C MET A 66 5.33 0.36 11.91
N LEU A 67 5.63 -0.77 12.55
CA LEU A 67 5.18 -2.09 12.09
C LEU A 67 3.66 -2.24 12.14
N VAL A 68 3.01 -1.75 13.21
CA VAL A 68 1.53 -1.78 13.31
C VAL A 68 0.89 -0.99 12.18
N LEU A 69 1.40 0.21 11.88
CA LEU A 69 0.88 1.01 10.76
C LEU A 69 1.19 0.37 9.40
N ALA A 70 2.38 -0.23 9.22
CA ALA A 70 2.70 -0.96 7.99
C ALA A 70 1.72 -2.12 7.75
N VAL A 71 1.37 -2.88 8.79
CA VAL A 71 0.33 -3.92 8.71
C VAL A 71 -1.03 -3.32 8.34
N ALA A 72 -1.41 -2.18 8.92
CA ALA A 72 -2.68 -1.51 8.61
C ALA A 72 -2.74 -1.03 7.15
N VAL A 73 -1.66 -0.44 6.64
CA VAL A 73 -1.52 -0.04 5.22
C VAL A 73 -1.61 -1.28 4.33
N GLY A 74 -0.87 -2.35 4.64
CA GLY A 74 -0.94 -3.61 3.90
C GLY A 74 -2.34 -4.26 3.92
N ALA A 75 -3.08 -4.12 5.02
CA ALA A 75 -4.46 -4.61 5.12
C ALA A 75 -5.44 -3.83 4.24
N ALA A 76 -5.32 -2.50 4.23
CA ALA A 76 -6.05 -1.68 3.27
C ALA A 76 -5.61 -2.03 1.84
N GLY A 77 -4.31 -2.28 1.63
CA GLY A 77 -3.67 -2.98 0.49
C GLY A 77 -4.52 -4.10 -0.08
N ALA A 78 -4.59 -5.15 0.72
CA ALA A 78 -5.24 -6.41 0.42
C ALA A 78 -6.76 -6.32 0.15
N VAL A 79 -7.43 -5.30 0.69
CA VAL A 79 -8.84 -5.05 0.37
C VAL A 79 -8.98 -4.35 -0.97
N PHE A 80 -8.17 -3.33 -1.23
CA PHE A 80 -8.35 -2.45 -2.37
C PHE A 80 -7.98 -3.12 -3.70
N ASP A 81 -6.80 -3.73 -3.79
CA ASP A 81 -6.23 -4.19 -5.06
C ASP A 81 -7.14 -5.18 -5.82
N PRO A 82 -7.61 -6.28 -5.19
CA PRO A 82 -8.52 -7.22 -5.86
C PRO A 82 -9.89 -6.61 -6.18
N ASN A 83 -10.41 -5.71 -5.33
CA ASN A 83 -11.72 -5.08 -5.55
C ASN A 83 -11.66 -4.02 -6.66
N LEU A 84 -10.57 -3.24 -6.75
CA LEU A 84 -10.33 -2.32 -7.86
C LEU A 84 -10.25 -3.11 -9.16
N GLY A 85 -9.49 -4.21 -9.16
CA GLY A 85 -9.42 -5.11 -10.30
C GLY A 85 -10.78 -5.65 -10.70
N ALA A 86 -11.63 -6.06 -9.75
CA ALA A 86 -12.97 -6.58 -10.02
C ALA A 86 -13.93 -5.53 -10.59
N LEU A 87 -13.73 -4.24 -10.32
CA LEU A 87 -14.56 -3.16 -10.84
C LEU A 87 -14.20 -2.76 -12.28
N VAL A 88 -13.00 -3.08 -12.78
CA VAL A 88 -12.56 -2.65 -14.11
C VAL A 88 -13.57 -2.98 -15.22
N PRO A 89 -14.12 -4.21 -15.34
CA PRO A 89 -15.09 -4.54 -16.39
C PRO A 89 -16.37 -3.70 -16.37
N ASP A 90 -16.75 -3.17 -15.21
CA ASP A 90 -17.96 -2.34 -15.04
C ASP A 90 -17.69 -0.85 -15.33
N LEU A 91 -16.42 -0.43 -15.37
CA LEU A 91 -16.01 0.97 -15.50
C LEU A 91 -15.57 1.37 -16.91
N VAL A 92 -15.24 0.40 -17.77
CA VAL A 92 -14.69 0.66 -19.11
C VAL A 92 -15.39 -0.17 -20.18
N ARG A 93 -15.17 0.13 -21.46
CA ARG A 93 -15.73 -0.67 -22.54
C ARG A 93 -15.08 -2.06 -22.56
N PRO A 94 -15.78 -3.13 -22.99
CA PRO A 94 -15.21 -4.49 -23.04
C PRO A 94 -13.88 -4.60 -23.80
N SER A 95 -13.69 -3.79 -24.85
CA SER A 95 -12.45 -3.74 -25.63
C SER A 95 -11.26 -3.10 -24.90
N GLU A 96 -11.51 -2.36 -23.81
CA GLU A 96 -10.49 -1.63 -23.04
C GLU A 96 -10.04 -2.38 -21.79
N VAL A 97 -10.80 -3.38 -21.33
CA VAL A 97 -10.54 -4.13 -20.09
C VAL A 97 -9.12 -4.69 -20.05
N GLN A 98 -8.66 -5.33 -21.13
CA GLN A 98 -7.30 -5.88 -21.20
C GLN A 98 -6.23 -4.78 -21.13
N ALA A 99 -6.48 -3.63 -21.76
CA ALA A 99 -5.54 -2.51 -21.74
C ALA A 99 -5.41 -1.92 -20.32
N VAL A 100 -6.53 -1.78 -19.61
CA VAL A 100 -6.54 -1.28 -18.22
C VAL A 100 -5.81 -2.24 -17.28
N TYR A 101 -6.07 -3.55 -17.34
CA TYR A 101 -5.31 -4.51 -16.54
C TYR A 101 -3.81 -4.51 -16.88
N GLY A 102 -3.46 -4.35 -18.16
CA GLY A 102 -2.07 -4.20 -18.59
C GLY A 102 -1.40 -2.97 -17.98
N LEU A 103 -2.10 -1.83 -17.93
CA LEU A 103 -1.62 -0.61 -17.27
C LEU A 103 -1.46 -0.79 -15.76
N LEU A 104 -2.42 -1.43 -15.09
CA LEU A 104 -2.36 -1.71 -13.65
C LEU A 104 -1.16 -2.63 -13.31
N ASP A 105 -0.95 -3.69 -14.08
CA ASP A 105 0.21 -4.59 -13.89
C ASP A 105 1.53 -3.86 -14.16
N LEU A 106 1.60 -3.07 -15.23
CA LEU A 106 2.78 -2.27 -15.55
C LEU A 106 3.09 -1.27 -14.44
N ALA A 107 2.08 -0.54 -13.93
CA ALA A 107 2.24 0.39 -12.82
C ALA A 107 2.79 -0.33 -11.57
N GLY A 108 2.23 -1.49 -11.22
CA GLY A 108 2.72 -2.30 -10.09
C GLY A 108 4.16 -2.79 -10.27
N ARG A 109 4.56 -3.19 -11.49
CA ARG A 109 5.95 -3.57 -11.79
C ARG A 109 6.91 -2.40 -11.69
N VAL A 110 6.54 -1.25 -12.26
CA VAL A 110 7.33 -0.03 -12.18
C VAL A 110 7.52 0.37 -10.72
N ALA A 111 6.46 0.35 -9.91
CA ALA A 111 6.55 0.65 -8.48
C ALA A 111 7.52 -0.30 -7.75
N ARG A 112 7.46 -1.61 -8.02
CA ARG A 112 8.37 -2.60 -7.40
C ARG A 112 9.84 -2.43 -7.81
N ILE A 113 10.09 -2.03 -9.06
CA ILE A 113 11.46 -1.87 -9.58
C ILE A 113 12.04 -0.50 -9.18
N ALA A 114 11.29 0.56 -9.48
CA ALA A 114 11.74 1.94 -9.29
C ALA A 114 11.58 2.40 -7.83
N GLY A 115 10.62 1.86 -7.09
CA GLY A 115 10.28 2.30 -5.72
C GLY A 115 11.48 2.28 -4.76
N PRO A 116 12.13 1.13 -4.50
CA PRO A 116 13.25 1.05 -3.56
C PRO A 116 14.42 1.96 -3.96
N GLY A 117 14.73 2.02 -5.26
CA GLY A 117 15.79 2.90 -5.78
C GLY A 117 15.46 4.38 -5.59
N THR A 118 14.22 4.77 -5.90
CA THR A 118 13.73 6.15 -5.76
C THR A 118 13.69 6.57 -4.29
N ALA A 119 13.18 5.70 -3.41
CA ALA A 119 13.18 5.92 -1.97
C ALA A 119 14.60 6.15 -1.41
N GLY A 120 15.57 5.33 -1.85
CA GLY A 120 16.96 5.49 -1.45
C GLY A 120 17.57 6.83 -1.89
N VAL A 121 17.29 7.27 -3.12
CA VAL A 121 17.76 8.57 -3.64
C VAL A 121 17.09 9.73 -2.89
N LEU A 122 15.78 9.67 -2.66
CA LEU A 122 15.06 10.72 -1.93
C LEU A 122 15.61 10.87 -0.50
N LEU A 123 15.80 9.78 0.23
CA LEU A 123 16.38 9.81 1.58
C LEU A 123 17.83 10.34 1.63
N ALA A 124 18.55 10.35 0.50
CA ALA A 124 19.88 10.95 0.44
C ALA A 124 19.84 12.49 0.37
N VAL A 125 18.71 13.07 -0.05
CA VAL A 125 18.58 14.53 -0.28
C VAL A 125 17.53 15.20 0.61
N MET A 126 16.69 14.43 1.32
CA MET A 126 15.70 14.96 2.25
C MET A 126 15.59 14.16 3.56
N PRO A 127 15.11 14.76 4.65
CA PRO A 127 14.84 14.05 5.90
C PRO A 127 13.74 12.99 5.74
N GLN A 128 13.84 11.90 6.51
CA GLN A 128 12.84 10.82 6.52
C GLN A 128 11.41 11.31 6.78
N SER A 129 11.24 12.32 7.64
CA SER A 129 9.93 12.92 7.92
C SER A 129 9.31 13.59 6.69
N ALA A 130 10.11 14.29 5.87
CA ALA A 130 9.65 14.91 4.63
C ALA A 130 9.23 13.87 3.59
N MET A 131 9.93 12.74 3.54
CA MET A 131 9.59 11.62 2.65
C MET A 131 8.21 11.04 2.98
N PHE A 132 7.88 10.84 4.27
CA PHE A 132 6.55 10.35 4.66
C PHE A 132 5.42 11.32 4.29
N TRP A 133 5.66 12.63 4.38
CA TRP A 133 4.68 13.62 3.92
C TRP A 133 4.49 13.60 2.41
N LEU A 134 5.59 13.45 1.65
CA LEU A 134 5.53 13.29 0.22
C LEU A 134 4.76 12.02 -0.17
N ASP A 135 5.03 10.91 0.50
CA ASP A 135 4.32 9.64 0.30
C ASP A 135 2.82 9.79 0.58
N ALA A 136 2.44 10.38 1.71
CA ALA A 136 1.05 10.66 2.06
C ALA A 136 0.33 11.52 0.99
N ALA A 137 1.03 12.47 0.36
CA ALA A 137 0.47 13.30 -0.70
C ALA A 137 0.14 12.52 -1.98
N THR A 138 0.82 11.39 -2.25
CA THR A 138 0.56 10.58 -3.44
C THR A 138 -0.79 9.88 -3.40
N PHE A 139 -1.29 9.55 -2.20
CA PHE A 139 -2.60 8.94 -1.99
C PHE A 139 -3.76 9.95 -2.09
N ALA A 140 -3.48 11.25 -2.22
CA ALA A 140 -4.52 12.28 -2.30
C ALA A 140 -5.04 12.54 -3.74
N VAL A 141 -4.42 11.92 -4.76
CA VAL A 141 -4.71 12.12 -6.19
C VAL A 141 -5.22 10.81 -6.79
#